data_AF-A0A0M4MG53-F1
#
_entry.id   AF-A0A0M4MG53-F1
#
_cell.length_a   1.000
_cell.length_b   1.000
_cell.length_c   1.000
_cell.angle_alpha   90.00
_cell.angle_beta   90.00
_cell.angle_gamma   90.00
#
_symmetry.space_group_name_H-M   'P 1'
#
loop_
_entity.id
_entity.type
_entity.pdbx_description
1 polymer ?
#
loop_
_entity_poly.entity_id
_entity_poly.type
_entity_poly.pdbx_seq_one_letter_code
_entity_poly.pdbx_strand_id
1 'polypeptide(L)'
;MSSDDIVAGVLMPTEFCKDNGKHDGSNGSEALIVTSVAIETPNAAASLCIEVGAMCEAMKLDRRVTHTICVVRDDEHAPFTVLSPCGICQERLRYWGDDVMCAVSDNNQGEHPLFVPLRDLQPHHWTQVYPLAELEHYER
;
A
#
# COMPACT_ATOMS: atom_id res chain seq x y z
N MET A 1 -14.39 -14.77 -13.98
CA MET A 1 -13.82 -13.42 -13.90
C MET A 1 -12.52 -13.49 -14.69
N SER A 2 -12.40 -12.70 -15.76
CA SER A 2 -11.13 -12.63 -16.49
C SER A 2 -10.13 -11.87 -15.63
N SER A 3 -8.90 -12.35 -15.50
CA SER A 3 -7.85 -11.76 -14.68
C SER A 3 -7.36 -10.39 -15.21
N ASP A 4 -7.93 -9.92 -16.32
CA ASP A 4 -7.51 -8.71 -17.06
C ASP A 4 -8.00 -7.38 -16.45
N ASP A 5 -8.95 -7.40 -15.51
CA ASP A 5 -9.68 -6.21 -15.07
C ASP A 5 -9.46 -5.79 -13.59
N ILE A 6 -8.44 -6.36 -12.94
CA ILE A 6 -8.14 -6.16 -11.51
C ILE A 6 -6.76 -5.51 -11.36
N VAL A 7 -6.69 -4.26 -10.87
CA VAL A 7 -5.43 -3.49 -10.77
C VAL A 7 -5.34 -2.80 -9.40
N ALA A 8 -4.21 -2.96 -8.70
CA ALA A 8 -3.88 -2.10 -7.57
C ALA A 8 -2.85 -1.04 -8.01
N GLY A 9 -3.06 0.19 -7.54
CA GLY A 9 -2.07 1.26 -7.59
C GLY A 9 -1.50 1.49 -6.20
N VAL A 10 -0.19 1.34 -6.04
CA VAL A 10 0.52 1.77 -4.83
C VAL A 10 1.25 3.06 -5.16
N LEU A 11 0.98 4.11 -4.39
CA LEU A 11 1.57 5.43 -4.57
C LEU A 11 2.68 5.63 -3.54
N MET A 12 3.88 5.91 -4.03
CA MET A 12 5.07 6.18 -3.25
C MET A 12 5.37 7.68 -3.35
N PRO A 13 5.56 8.41 -2.24
CA PRO A 13 6.08 9.74 -2.35
C PRO A 13 7.59 9.68 -2.55
N THR A 14 8.12 10.88 -2.68
CA THR A 14 9.37 11.16 -3.34
C THR A 14 10.54 11.37 -2.42
N GLU A 15 10.30 11.27 -1.12
CA GLU A 15 11.33 11.55 -0.12
C GLU A 15 11.91 10.25 0.43
N PHE A 16 13.15 10.06 0.04
CA PHE A 16 14.12 9.20 0.68
C PHE A 16 14.44 9.81 2.04
N CYS A 17 14.05 9.16 3.14
CA CYS A 17 14.62 9.49 4.45
C CYS A 17 16.05 8.94 4.49
N LYS A 18 16.98 9.66 3.87
CA LYS A 18 18.40 9.58 4.24
C LYS A 18 18.88 10.94 4.64
N ASP A 19 18.75 11.19 5.93
CA ASP A 19 19.84 11.56 6.82
C ASP A 19 19.35 12.50 7.91
N ASN A 20 19.73 12.16 9.14
CA ASN A 20 19.74 13.06 10.27
C ASN A 20 20.54 14.32 9.92
N GLY A 21 19.84 15.36 9.44
CA GLY A 21 20.34 16.71 9.29
C GLY A 21 21.23 16.94 8.06
N LYS A 22 20.60 17.34 6.95
CA LYS A 22 21.05 18.47 6.10
C LYS A 22 20.01 18.72 5.00
N HIS A 23 19.35 19.87 5.06
CA HIS A 23 18.62 20.41 3.92
C HIS A 23 19.63 20.88 2.87
N ASP A 24 19.73 20.18 1.74
CA ASP A 24 20.28 20.74 0.50
C ASP A 24 19.13 21.07 -0.47
N GLY A 25 19.09 22.35 -0.87
CA GLY A 25 18.00 22.91 -1.67
C GLY A 25 18.07 22.53 -3.15
N SER A 26 17.69 21.30 -3.50
CA SER A 26 17.50 20.90 -4.90
C SER A 26 16.13 20.23 -5.13
N ASN A 27 15.32 20.83 -6.02
CA ASN A 27 14.18 20.30 -6.78
C ASN A 27 13.39 19.13 -6.18
N GLY A 28 12.14 19.41 -5.77
CA GLY A 28 11.16 18.42 -5.36
C GLY A 28 11.05 17.27 -6.36
N SER A 29 11.33 16.06 -5.90
CA SER A 29 11.25 14.83 -6.66
C SER A 29 9.79 14.49 -7.02
N GLU A 30 9.55 13.93 -8.21
CA GLU A 30 8.22 13.61 -8.78
C GLU A 30 7.62 12.31 -8.25
N ALA A 31 6.34 12.36 -7.82
CA ALA A 31 5.65 11.22 -7.21
C ALA A 31 5.68 9.99 -8.12
N LEU A 32 6.07 8.83 -7.58
CA LEU A 32 6.14 7.59 -8.34
C LEU A 32 4.92 6.72 -8.01
N ILE A 33 4.17 6.38 -9.04
CA ILE A 33 3.08 5.41 -8.96
C ILE A 33 3.59 4.09 -9.50
N VAL A 34 3.44 3.03 -8.70
CA VAL A 34 3.70 1.67 -9.15
C VAL A 34 2.41 0.88 -9.09
N THR A 35 2.14 0.12 -10.14
CA THR A 35 0.93 -0.69 -10.26
C THR A 35 1.27 -2.17 -10.27
N SER A 36 0.36 -2.98 -9.74
CA SER A 36 0.46 -4.44 -9.82
C SER A 36 -0.91 -5.10 -9.89
N VAL A 37 -0.91 -6.40 -10.17
CA VAL A 37 -2.10 -7.25 -10.23
C VAL A 37 -1.92 -8.44 -9.28
N ALA A 38 -2.99 -9.18 -8.99
CA ALA A 38 -2.88 -10.41 -8.21
C ALA A 38 -2.05 -11.45 -8.96
N ILE A 39 -1.31 -12.28 -8.20
CA ILE A 39 -0.68 -13.47 -8.77
C ILE A 39 -1.62 -14.64 -8.54
N GLU A 40 -2.17 -15.14 -9.63
CA GLU A 40 -3.00 -16.34 -9.66
C GLU A 40 -2.14 -17.57 -9.96
N THR A 41 -2.39 -18.66 -9.24
CA THR A 41 -1.61 -19.89 -9.35
C THR A 41 -2.46 -21.12 -9.04
N PRO A 42 -2.17 -22.28 -9.67
CA PRO A 42 -2.86 -23.53 -9.35
C PRO A 42 -2.68 -23.96 -7.89
N ASN A 43 -1.56 -23.58 -7.27
CA ASN A 43 -1.36 -23.81 -5.85
C ASN A 43 -1.90 -22.62 -5.06
N ALA A 44 -3.08 -22.77 -4.47
CA ALA A 44 -3.75 -21.71 -3.72
C ALA A 44 -2.87 -21.08 -2.61
N ALA A 45 -1.92 -21.83 -2.04
CA ALA A 45 -1.01 -21.31 -1.01
C ALA A 45 0.05 -20.34 -1.56
N ALA A 46 0.27 -20.32 -2.88
CA ALA A 46 1.22 -19.44 -3.55
C ALA A 46 0.55 -18.19 -4.18
N SER A 47 -0.78 -18.04 -4.05
CA SER A 47 -1.48 -16.85 -4.55
C SER A 47 -1.10 -15.62 -3.74
N LEU A 48 -0.97 -14.48 -4.41
CA LEU A 48 -0.61 -13.21 -3.77
C LEU A 48 -1.61 -12.11 -4.10
N CYS A 49 -1.85 -11.27 -3.11
CA CYS A 49 -2.75 -10.13 -3.19
C CYS A 49 -2.26 -9.11 -4.23
N ILE A 50 -3.19 -8.28 -4.70
CA ILE A 50 -3.02 -7.37 -5.83
C ILE A 50 -1.89 -6.35 -5.57
N GLU A 51 -1.72 -5.92 -4.33
CA GLU A 51 -0.78 -4.88 -3.92
C GLU A 51 0.68 -5.37 -3.81
N VAL A 52 0.91 -6.69 -3.75
CA VAL A 52 2.22 -7.27 -3.41
C VAL A 52 3.29 -6.96 -4.46
N GLY A 53 2.94 -7.00 -5.74
CA GLY A 53 3.90 -6.71 -6.82
C GLY A 53 4.46 -5.29 -6.72
N ALA A 54 3.60 -4.30 -6.47
CA ALA A 54 4.00 -2.92 -6.34
C ALA A 54 4.79 -2.65 -5.04
N MET A 55 4.47 -3.34 -3.95
CA MET A 55 5.29 -3.33 -2.72
C MET A 55 6.70 -3.87 -2.97
N CYS A 56 6.83 -4.99 -3.68
CA CYS A 56 8.14 -5.56 -4.04
C CYS A 56 8.95 -4.61 -4.93
N GLU A 57 8.30 -3.94 -5.87
CA GLU A 57 8.93 -2.91 -6.70
C GLU A 57 9.39 -1.70 -5.86
N ALA A 58 8.59 -1.26 -4.88
CA ALA A 58 8.97 -0.23 -3.91
C ALA A 58 10.28 -0.58 -3.20
N MET A 59 10.37 -1.83 -2.71
CA MET A 59 11.55 -2.34 -2.04
C MET A 59 12.75 -2.40 -2.99
N LYS A 60 12.56 -2.83 -4.23
CA LYS A 60 13.63 -2.85 -5.25
C LYS A 60 14.17 -1.45 -5.56
N LEU A 61 13.29 -0.46 -5.55
CA LEU A 61 13.62 0.94 -5.82
C LEU A 61 14.11 1.71 -4.57
N ASP A 62 14.14 1.06 -3.41
CA ASP A 62 14.45 1.69 -2.10
C ASP A 62 13.58 2.95 -1.91
N ARG A 63 12.26 2.79 -2.06
CA ARG A 63 11.27 3.86 -1.90
C ARG A 63 10.28 3.55 -0.79
N ARG A 64 9.93 4.58 -0.03
CA ARG A 64 8.90 4.51 1.00
C ARG A 64 7.52 4.49 0.35
N VAL A 65 6.64 3.59 0.76
CA VAL A 65 5.21 3.65 0.39
C VAL A 65 4.51 4.63 1.33
N THR A 66 3.64 5.50 0.81
CA THR A 66 2.76 6.32 1.67
C THR A 66 1.30 6.18 1.40
N HIS A 67 0.94 5.72 0.21
CA HIS A 67 -0.44 5.57 -0.18
C HIS A 67 -0.64 4.23 -0.89
N THR A 68 -1.76 3.58 -0.62
CA THR A 68 -2.16 2.38 -1.37
C THR A 68 -3.62 2.49 -1.77
N ILE A 69 -3.95 2.05 -2.98
CA ILE A 69 -5.31 1.92 -3.46
C ILE A 69 -5.45 0.63 -4.28
N CYS A 70 -6.43 -0.19 -3.91
CA CYS A 70 -6.81 -1.36 -4.67
C CYS A 70 -8.14 -1.10 -5.35
N VAL A 71 -8.20 -1.24 -6.69
CA VAL A 71 -9.43 -1.08 -7.45
C VAL A 71 -9.76 -2.34 -8.23
N VAL A 72 -11.03 -2.72 -8.20
CA VAL A 72 -11.54 -3.90 -8.90
C VAL A 72 -12.84 -3.54 -9.62
N ARG A 73 -13.22 -4.35 -10.59
CA ARG A 73 -14.55 -4.33 -11.22
C ARG A 73 -14.95 -5.76 -11.57
N ASP A 74 -16.25 -6.02 -11.61
CA ASP A 74 -16.75 -7.37 -11.88
C ASP A 74 -16.56 -7.80 -13.35
N ASP A 75 -16.63 -6.83 -14.26
CA ASP A 75 -16.45 -6.97 -15.71
C ASP A 75 -16.04 -5.63 -16.36
N GLU A 76 -15.85 -5.62 -17.68
CA GLU A 76 -15.37 -4.47 -18.42
C GLU A 76 -16.34 -3.26 -18.45
N HIS A 77 -17.60 -3.48 -18.07
CA HIS A 77 -18.68 -2.49 -18.10
C HIS A 77 -19.10 -2.04 -16.69
N ALA A 78 -18.72 -2.78 -15.65
CA ALA A 78 -19.00 -2.46 -14.27
C ALA A 78 -18.17 -1.25 -13.77
N PRO A 79 -18.71 -0.44 -12.84
CA PRO A 79 -17.96 0.62 -12.20
C PRO A 79 -16.82 0.07 -11.35
N PHE A 80 -15.75 0.85 -11.20
CA PHE A 80 -14.66 0.50 -10.27
C PHE A 80 -15.13 0.56 -8.82
N THR A 81 -14.67 -0.39 -8.04
CA THR A 81 -14.88 -0.51 -6.60
C THR A 81 -13.53 -0.45 -5.90
N VAL A 82 -13.40 0.37 -4.86
CA VAL A 82 -12.22 0.41 -4.00
C VAL A 82 -12.30 -0.72 -2.98
N LEU A 83 -11.25 -1.55 -2.91
CA LEU A 83 -11.08 -2.53 -1.86
C LEU A 83 -10.10 -2.00 -0.81
N SER A 84 -10.50 -2.01 0.46
CA SER A 84 -9.54 -1.87 1.55
C SER A 84 -8.45 -2.94 1.41
N PRO A 85 -7.17 -2.63 1.67
CA PRO A 85 -6.12 -3.63 1.61
C PRO A 85 -6.44 -4.76 2.58
N CYS A 86 -6.29 -6.01 2.15
CA CYS A 86 -6.59 -7.16 3.01
C CYS A 86 -5.63 -7.22 4.21
N GLY A 87 -5.97 -7.98 5.25
CA GLY A 87 -5.15 -8.09 6.47
C GLY A 87 -3.68 -8.44 6.20
N ILE A 88 -3.39 -9.33 5.24
CA ILE A 88 -2.00 -9.68 4.91
C ILE A 88 -1.27 -8.51 4.23
N CYS A 89 -1.94 -7.74 3.38
CA CYS A 89 -1.36 -6.53 2.80
C CYS A 89 -1.18 -5.43 3.85
N GLN A 90 -2.08 -5.31 4.82
CA GLN A 90 -1.90 -4.41 5.97
C GLN A 90 -0.62 -4.77 6.75
N GLU A 91 -0.37 -6.05 7.03
CA GLU A 91 0.88 -6.49 7.69
C GLU A 91 2.12 -6.16 6.84
N ARG A 92 2.06 -6.32 5.51
CA ARG A 92 3.18 -5.95 4.62
C ARG A 92 3.40 -4.44 4.57
N LEU A 93 2.33 -3.65 4.52
CA LEU A 93 2.38 -2.19 4.51
C LEU A 93 2.98 -1.63 5.80
N ARG A 94 2.82 -2.36 6.91
CA ARG A 94 3.41 -2.00 8.18
C ARG A 94 4.92 -1.75 8.05
N TYR A 95 5.61 -2.40 7.10
CA TYR A 95 7.03 -2.17 6.78
C TYR A 95 7.38 -0.68 6.64
N TRP A 96 6.48 0.12 6.07
CA TRP A 96 6.70 1.56 5.88
C TRP A 96 6.11 2.44 6.99
N GLY A 97 5.59 1.85 8.07
CA GLY A 97 4.98 2.54 9.19
C GLY A 97 3.46 2.37 9.25
N ASP A 98 2.88 2.88 10.33
CA ASP A 98 1.43 2.82 10.58
C ASP A 98 0.66 4.09 10.21
N ASP A 99 1.38 5.03 9.59
CA ASP A 99 0.91 6.26 8.97
C ASP A 99 0.68 6.12 7.46
N VAL A 100 0.94 4.94 6.86
CA VAL A 100 0.61 4.68 5.45
C VAL A 100 -0.89 4.86 5.22
N MET A 101 -1.24 5.75 4.29
CA MET A 101 -2.61 6.07 3.94
C MET A 101 -3.21 4.99 3.04
N CYS A 102 -4.25 4.34 3.50
CA CYS A 102 -4.92 3.25 2.80
C CYS A 102 -6.26 3.74 2.28
N ALA A 103 -6.48 3.63 0.96
CA ALA A 103 -7.82 3.77 0.41
C ALA A 103 -8.70 2.64 0.97
N VAL A 104 -9.85 2.99 1.53
CA VAL A 104 -10.77 2.02 2.13
C VAL A 104 -12.01 1.85 1.28
N SER A 105 -12.61 0.67 1.35
CA SER A 105 -13.94 0.42 0.81
C SER A 105 -14.94 1.36 1.45
N ASP A 106 -15.45 2.28 0.66
CA ASP A 106 -16.53 3.18 1.06
C ASP A 106 -17.86 2.66 0.49
N ASN A 107 -18.78 2.31 1.38
CA ASN A 107 -20.14 1.92 1.00
C ASN A 107 -21.02 3.14 0.64
N ASN A 108 -20.52 4.37 0.79
CA ASN A 108 -21.29 5.60 0.64
C ASN A 108 -21.17 6.29 -0.73
N GLN A 109 -20.56 5.67 -1.74
CA GLN A 109 -20.50 6.20 -3.11
C GLN A 109 -19.90 7.62 -3.21
N GLY A 110 -18.93 7.97 -2.37
CA GLY A 110 -18.24 9.26 -2.51
C GLY A 110 -17.56 9.40 -3.89
N GLU A 111 -17.51 10.61 -4.44
CA GLU A 111 -16.85 10.89 -5.74
C GLU A 111 -15.33 10.63 -5.71
N HIS A 112 -14.74 10.52 -4.51
CA HIS A 112 -13.31 10.36 -4.30
C HIS A 112 -13.02 9.26 -3.27
N PRO A 113 -11.94 8.46 -3.46
CA PRO A 113 -11.53 7.47 -2.47
C PRO A 113 -11.24 8.09 -1.09
N LEU A 114 -11.79 7.49 -0.04
CA LEU A 114 -11.43 7.83 1.34
C LEU A 114 -10.12 7.15 1.70
N PHE A 115 -9.14 7.93 2.14
CA PHE A 115 -7.88 7.43 2.70
C PHE A 115 -7.86 7.59 4.21
N VAL A 116 -7.47 6.54 4.93
CA VAL A 116 -7.23 6.57 6.37
C VAL A 116 -5.86 5.97 6.68
N PRO A 117 -5.17 6.36 7.77
CA PRO A 117 -3.88 5.78 8.11
C PRO A 117 -4.02 4.30 8.50
N LEU A 118 -2.99 3.49 8.23
CA LEU A 118 -2.98 2.04 8.50
C LEU A 118 -3.32 1.68 9.95
N ARG A 119 -2.91 2.52 10.91
CA ARG A 119 -3.26 2.37 12.33
C ARG A 119 -4.77 2.31 12.59
N ASP A 120 -5.60 2.91 11.74
CA ASP A 120 -7.06 2.93 11.89
C ASP A 120 -7.70 1.66 11.33
N LEU A 121 -7.05 0.97 10.38
CA LEU A 121 -7.48 -0.35 9.90
C LEU A 121 -7.17 -1.46 10.90
N GLN A 122 -6.10 -1.29 11.70
CA GLN A 122 -5.66 -2.24 12.72
C GLN A 122 -5.47 -1.54 14.08
N PRO A 123 -6.56 -1.07 14.73
CA PRO A 123 -6.48 -0.24 15.94
C PRO A 123 -5.86 -0.95 17.16
N HIS A 124 -5.85 -2.28 17.15
CA HIS A 124 -5.25 -3.12 18.20
C HIS A 124 -4.16 -4.03 17.62
N HIS A 125 -3.32 -3.47 16.74
CA HIS A 125 -2.25 -4.22 16.09
C HIS A 125 -1.27 -4.83 17.11
N TRP A 126 -0.80 -6.05 16.83
CA TRP A 126 0.03 -6.82 17.76
C TRP A 126 1.36 -6.13 18.10
N THR A 127 1.90 -5.29 17.22
CA THR A 127 3.16 -4.59 17.48
C THR A 127 3.07 -3.59 18.63
N GLN A 128 1.86 -3.20 19.06
CA GLN A 128 1.67 -2.24 20.16
C GLN A 128 2.21 -2.74 21.52
N VAL A 129 2.46 -4.06 21.67
CA VAL A 129 3.04 -4.62 22.90
C VAL A 129 4.57 -4.68 22.89
N TYR A 130 5.21 -4.28 21.79
CA TYR A 130 6.66 -4.27 21.63
C TYR A 130 7.18 -2.83 21.53
N PRO A 131 8.35 -2.51 22.11
CA PRO A 131 9.02 -1.22 21.89
C PRO A 131 9.32 -0.99 20.40
N LEU A 132 9.16 0.25 19.91
CA LEU A 132 9.44 0.61 18.51
C LEU A 132 10.87 0.24 18.07
N ALA A 133 11.85 0.42 18.96
CA ALA A 133 13.25 0.10 18.70
C ALA A 133 13.51 -1.41 18.46
N GLU A 134 12.62 -2.31 18.91
CA GLU A 134 12.72 -3.75 18.65
C GLU A 134 12.06 -4.15 17.32
N LEU A 135 11.31 -3.23 16.71
CA LEU A 135 10.68 -3.40 15.41
C LEU A 135 11.57 -2.80 14.32
N GLU A 136 12.81 -3.29 14.23
CA GLU A 136 13.99 -2.80 13.47
C GLU A 136 13.77 -2.50 11.95
N HIS A 137 12.53 -2.58 11.46
CA HIS A 137 12.14 -2.36 10.07
C HIS A 137 11.11 -1.25 9.87
N TYR A 138 10.52 -0.66 10.93
CA TYR A 138 9.49 0.38 10.81
C TYR A 138 9.98 1.81 11.06
N GLU A 139 11.22 2.00 11.51
CA GLU A 139 11.81 3.33 11.78
C GLU A 139 12.49 3.97 10.55
N ARG A 140 12.15 3.55 9.32
CA ARG A 140 12.74 4.06 8.07
C ARG A 140 11.88 5.09 7.36
#